data_AF-A0AAW4SUW9-F1
#
_entry.id   AF-A0AAW4SUW9-F1
#
_cell.length_a   1.000
_cell.length_b   1.000
_cell.length_c   1.000
_cell.angle_alpha   90.00
_cell.angle_beta   90.00
_cell.angle_gamma   90.00
#
_symmetry.space_group_name_H-M   'P 1'
#
loop_
_entity.id
_entity.type
_entity.pdbx_description
1 polymer ?
#
loop_
_entity_poly.entity_id
_entity_poly.type
_entity_poly.pdbx_seq_one_letter_code
_entity_poly.pdbx_strand_id
1 'polypeptide(L)'
;MNDILFVRFDPLEDSIESVPNLPGNYIVTLRKGISLPDIGITPFFTMFQGMNVIYIGLAGTSLQDRDIKKHFKGNAGSSTLRKSIGCLFGYELIPRDSQFKKNKKTKFSKEDEILLSTWMTHNLLLFYYPNTDYISIEEKLIQKYNPPLNLDKNMNPINKEFRAKLSLLRNVVPCQDSNSIFVANTDSRVKRIGGIGLYVEIWEKMLPFILSAIEKREDSTIIGSDIFENVGKRKRSGYSFRLNISDAEVPIKKGSAVARDLKKVLDASLKFRELAKGHFITISMDKSCRLYVTVV
;
A
#
# COMPACT_ATOMS: atom_id res chain seq x y z
N MET A 1 2.88 -30.93 13.84
CA MET A 1 1.99 -29.96 13.16
C MET A 1 1.73 -30.40 11.71
N ASN A 2 1.81 -31.71 11.45
CA ASN A 2 1.49 -32.36 10.19
C ASN A 2 0.16 -33.04 10.55
N ASP A 3 -1.03 -32.52 10.24
CA ASP A 3 -1.55 -32.21 8.90
C ASP A 3 -2.63 -31.11 8.99
N ILE A 4 -2.24 -29.87 9.29
CA ILE A 4 -3.20 -28.76 9.23
C ILE A 4 -3.34 -28.34 7.77
N LEU A 5 -4.45 -28.74 7.15
CA LEU A 5 -4.79 -28.35 5.78
C LEU A 5 -5.43 -26.96 5.79
N PHE A 6 -4.67 -25.97 5.30
CA PHE A 6 -5.21 -24.64 5.05
C PHE A 6 -5.86 -24.58 3.67
N VAL A 7 -7.02 -23.93 3.59
CA VAL A 7 -7.71 -23.63 2.34
C VAL A 7 -7.26 -22.26 1.84
N ARG A 8 -6.91 -22.17 0.55
CA ARG A 8 -6.54 -20.91 -0.10
C ARG A 8 -7.79 -20.05 -0.34
N PHE A 9 -7.65 -18.76 -0.11
CA PHE A 9 -8.57 -17.70 -0.49
C PHE A 9 -7.80 -16.66 -1.32
N ASP A 10 -8.20 -16.52 -2.58
CA ASP A 10 -7.73 -15.51 -3.50
C ASP A 10 -8.78 -14.39 -3.61
N PRO A 11 -8.50 -13.17 -3.12
CA PRO A 11 -9.48 -12.08 -3.14
C PRO A 11 -9.84 -11.57 -4.55
N LEU A 12 -9.13 -11.98 -5.61
CA LEU A 12 -9.48 -11.67 -7.00
C LEU A 12 -10.48 -12.69 -7.59
N GLU A 13 -10.42 -13.94 -7.15
CA GLU A 13 -11.16 -15.05 -7.76
C GLU A 13 -12.28 -15.56 -6.86
N ASP A 14 -12.04 -15.60 -5.55
CA ASP A 14 -12.91 -16.24 -4.58
C ASP A 14 -13.91 -15.26 -3.96
N SER A 15 -15.15 -15.73 -3.83
CA SER A 15 -16.20 -15.03 -3.10
C SER A 15 -15.99 -15.21 -1.59
N ILE A 16 -16.21 -14.15 -0.81
CA ILE A 16 -16.11 -14.19 0.68
C ILE A 16 -17.11 -15.18 1.26
N GLU A 17 -18.25 -15.34 0.60
CA GLU A 17 -19.32 -16.25 0.97
C GLU A 17 -18.88 -17.72 0.95
N SER A 18 -17.79 -18.06 0.24
CA SER A 18 -17.16 -19.39 0.25
C SER A 18 -16.39 -19.70 1.54
N VAL A 19 -16.01 -18.68 2.31
CA VAL A 19 -15.29 -18.85 3.57
C VAL A 19 -16.29 -19.28 4.65
N PRO A 20 -15.99 -20.30 5.47
CA PRO A 20 -16.90 -20.74 6.52
C PRO A 20 -17.08 -19.68 7.60
N ASN A 21 -18.32 -19.54 8.07
CA ASN A 21 -18.68 -18.72 9.23
C ASN A 21 -18.35 -19.46 10.55
N LEU A 22 -17.08 -19.82 10.73
CA LEU A 22 -16.55 -20.57 11.86
C LEU A 22 -15.31 -19.87 12.42
N PRO A 23 -14.98 -20.07 13.71
CA PRO A 23 -13.70 -19.63 14.24
C PRO A 23 -12.53 -20.34 13.57
N GLY A 24 -11.33 -19.77 13.66
CA GLY A 24 -10.13 -20.40 13.12
C GLY A 24 -8.94 -19.48 13.01
N ASN A 25 -7.96 -19.90 12.22
CA ASN A 25 -6.74 -19.12 11.94
C ASN A 25 -6.63 -18.80 10.46
N TYR A 26 -5.81 -17.80 10.16
CA TYR A 26 -5.40 -17.51 8.79
C TYR A 26 -3.96 -17.03 8.70
N ILE A 27 -3.33 -17.37 7.59
CA ILE A 27 -1.99 -16.95 7.20
C ILE A 27 -2.14 -16.04 5.99
N VAL A 28 -1.53 -14.88 6.03
CA VAL A 28 -1.48 -13.93 4.91
C VAL A 28 -0.11 -13.95 4.31
N THR A 29 -0.07 -14.10 3.00
CA THR A 29 1.17 -14.17 2.21
C THR A 29 1.17 -13.12 1.10
N LEU A 30 2.36 -12.73 0.67
CA LEU A 30 2.57 -11.99 -0.57
C LEU A 30 2.55 -12.97 -1.75
N ARG A 31 1.90 -12.57 -2.85
CA ARG A 31 2.09 -13.26 -4.13
C ARG A 31 3.58 -13.27 -4.51
N LYS A 32 3.98 -14.28 -5.28
CA LYS A 32 5.36 -14.44 -5.75
C LYS A 32 5.84 -13.18 -6.47
N GLY A 33 7.05 -12.73 -6.14
CA GLY A 33 7.67 -11.54 -6.73
C GLY A 33 7.20 -10.21 -6.14
N ILE A 34 6.25 -10.21 -5.20
CA ILE A 34 5.82 -8.98 -4.52
C ILE A 34 6.59 -8.79 -3.21
N SER A 35 6.94 -7.54 -2.93
CA SER A 35 7.58 -7.09 -1.69
C SER A 35 6.66 -6.15 -0.90
N LEU A 36 6.86 -6.09 0.42
CA LEU A 36 6.26 -5.02 1.24
C LEU A 36 6.84 -3.65 0.84
N PRO A 37 6.11 -2.55 1.10
CA PRO A 37 6.65 -1.21 0.91
C PRO A 37 7.94 -1.04 1.73
N ASP A 38 8.95 -0.47 1.08
CA ASP A 38 10.25 -0.28 1.70
C ASP A 38 10.21 0.88 2.69
N ILE A 39 10.58 0.57 3.94
CA ILE A 39 10.73 1.53 5.01
C ILE A 39 12.21 1.68 5.41
N GLY A 40 13.16 1.30 4.56
CA GLY A 40 14.60 1.33 4.83
C GLY A 40 15.09 0.22 5.78
N ILE A 41 14.25 -0.78 6.05
CA ILE A 41 14.61 -2.00 6.79
C ILE A 41 13.97 -3.17 6.05
N THR A 42 14.78 -4.08 5.53
CA THR A 42 14.29 -5.28 4.84
C THR A 42 13.92 -6.36 5.86
N PRO A 43 12.64 -6.76 5.97
CA PRO A 43 12.25 -7.85 6.86
C PRO A 43 12.67 -9.21 6.30
N PHE A 44 12.95 -10.16 7.20
CA PHE A 44 13.09 -11.57 6.85
C PHE A 44 11.71 -12.22 6.73
N PHE A 45 11.51 -13.04 5.71
CA PHE A 45 10.29 -13.79 5.50
C PHE A 45 10.54 -15.29 5.59
N THR A 46 9.70 -15.99 6.35
CA THR A 46 9.51 -17.42 6.15
C THR A 46 8.49 -17.67 5.04
N MET A 47 8.48 -18.88 4.51
CA MET A 47 7.60 -19.24 3.40
C MET A 47 6.50 -20.22 3.82
N PHE A 48 5.31 -20.03 3.28
CA PHE A 48 4.22 -20.99 3.30
C PHE A 48 3.79 -21.24 1.85
N GLN A 49 3.79 -22.51 1.43
CA GLN A 49 3.51 -22.90 0.04
C GLN A 49 4.33 -22.10 -1.00
N GLY A 50 5.59 -21.79 -0.69
CA GLY A 50 6.49 -21.03 -1.56
C GLY A 50 6.19 -19.54 -1.67
N MET A 51 5.45 -18.96 -0.72
CA MET A 51 5.12 -17.53 -0.66
C MET A 51 5.49 -16.92 0.69
N ASN A 52 5.90 -15.65 0.67
CA ASN A 52 6.38 -14.94 1.85
C ASN A 52 5.24 -14.69 2.83
N VAL A 53 5.34 -15.23 4.04
CA VAL A 53 4.37 -15.02 5.12
C VAL A 53 4.59 -13.65 5.74
N ILE A 54 3.56 -12.81 5.73
CA ILE A 54 3.65 -11.44 6.25
C ILE A 54 2.89 -11.23 7.54
N TYR A 55 1.79 -11.96 7.74
CA TYR A 55 0.90 -11.80 8.87
C TYR A 55 0.16 -13.10 9.17
N ILE A 56 -0.11 -13.34 10.45
CA ILE A 56 -0.91 -14.45 10.93
C ILE A 56 -1.96 -13.88 11.87
N GLY A 57 -3.20 -14.34 11.73
CA GLY A 57 -4.27 -13.93 12.60
C GLY A 57 -5.16 -15.08 13.03
N LEU A 58 -5.99 -14.77 14.01
CA LEU A 58 -7.09 -15.62 14.46
C LEU A 58 -8.43 -14.92 14.23
N ALA A 59 -9.47 -15.74 14.15
CA ALA A 59 -10.86 -15.34 14.10
C ALA A 59 -11.60 -16.07 15.21
N GLY A 60 -11.97 -15.37 16.29
CA GLY A 60 -12.60 -16.00 17.45
C GLY A 60 -14.09 -16.33 17.29
N THR A 61 -14.74 -15.71 16.29
CA THR A 61 -16.17 -15.94 16.00
C THR A 61 -16.36 -16.47 14.59
N SER A 62 -15.75 -15.82 13.60
CA SER A 62 -16.00 -16.08 12.19
C SER A 62 -14.85 -15.62 11.32
N LEU A 63 -14.24 -16.57 10.61
CA LEU A 63 -13.26 -16.31 9.54
C LEU A 63 -13.88 -15.44 8.43
N GLN A 64 -15.14 -15.71 8.06
CA GLN A 64 -15.88 -15.00 7.03
C GLN A 64 -16.13 -13.52 7.40
N ASP A 65 -16.87 -13.28 8.49
CA ASP A 65 -17.47 -11.97 8.78
C ASP A 65 -16.48 -10.98 9.38
N ARG A 66 -15.60 -11.46 10.26
CA ARG A 66 -14.80 -10.57 11.08
C ARG A 66 -13.46 -10.26 10.46
N ASP A 67 -12.80 -11.23 9.84
CA ASP A 67 -11.39 -11.09 9.53
C ASP A 67 -11.18 -10.98 8.02
N ILE A 68 -11.60 -11.96 7.21
CA ILE A 68 -11.42 -11.88 5.74
C ILE A 68 -12.22 -10.71 5.17
N LYS A 69 -13.51 -10.59 5.51
CA LYS A 69 -14.34 -9.45 5.06
C LYS A 69 -13.78 -8.11 5.50
N LYS A 70 -13.25 -7.97 6.71
CA LYS A 70 -12.67 -6.68 7.16
C LYS A 70 -11.32 -6.38 6.54
N HIS A 71 -10.50 -7.38 6.24
CA HIS A 71 -9.23 -7.19 5.56
C HIS A 71 -9.44 -6.67 4.14
N PHE A 72 -10.37 -7.25 3.37
CA PHE A 72 -10.54 -6.94 1.95
C PHE A 72 -11.67 -5.94 1.64
N LYS A 73 -12.72 -5.86 2.47
CA LYS A 73 -13.86 -4.92 2.28
C LYS A 73 -14.00 -3.88 3.41
N GLY A 74 -13.11 -3.89 4.41
CA GLY A 74 -13.16 -3.00 5.57
C GLY A 74 -12.19 -1.81 5.51
N ASN A 75 -11.86 -1.27 6.69
CA ASN A 75 -10.88 -0.19 6.85
C ASN A 75 -9.89 -0.50 7.99
N ALA A 76 -8.79 0.24 8.05
CA ALA A 76 -7.73 0.10 9.05
C ALA A 76 -8.19 0.29 10.50
N GLY A 77 -9.31 0.98 10.74
CA GLY A 77 -9.91 1.15 12.06
C GLY A 77 -10.52 -0.11 12.67
N SER A 78 -10.54 -1.21 11.91
CA SER A 78 -11.01 -2.52 12.36
C SER A 78 -10.10 -3.67 11.94
N SER A 79 -8.93 -3.36 11.37
CA SER A 79 -8.02 -4.35 10.78
C SER A 79 -6.56 -3.97 11.05
N THR A 80 -5.92 -4.76 11.91
CA THR A 80 -4.50 -4.57 12.29
C THR A 80 -3.56 -4.74 11.09
N LEU A 81 -3.85 -5.70 10.21
CA LEU A 81 -3.11 -5.91 8.97
C LEU A 81 -3.17 -4.67 8.06
N ARG A 82 -4.39 -4.16 7.79
CA ARG A 82 -4.58 -2.95 6.97
C ARG A 82 -3.83 -1.77 7.56
N LYS A 83 -3.96 -1.54 8.87
CA LYS A 83 -3.25 -0.46 9.57
C LYS A 83 -1.74 -0.60 9.41
N SER A 84 -1.20 -1.82 9.49
CA SER A 84 0.24 -2.05 9.33
C SER A 84 0.70 -1.74 7.90
N ILE A 85 0.02 -2.28 6.89
CA ILE A 85 0.39 -2.09 5.48
C ILE A 85 0.25 -0.61 5.08
N GLY A 86 -0.83 0.07 5.44
CA GLY A 86 -1.00 1.49 5.12
C GLY A 86 0.06 2.38 5.79
N CYS A 87 0.49 2.05 7.00
CA CYS A 87 1.63 2.74 7.63
C CYS A 87 2.95 2.50 6.89
N LEU A 88 3.17 1.31 6.32
CA LEU A 88 4.35 1.04 5.48
C LEU A 88 4.31 1.89 4.19
N PHE A 89 3.13 2.16 3.65
CA PHE A 89 2.94 3.10 2.54
C PHE A 89 3.05 4.58 2.92
N GLY A 90 3.22 4.90 4.21
CA GLY A 90 3.27 6.28 4.70
C GLY A 90 1.91 6.99 4.72
N TYR A 91 0.80 6.25 4.71
CA TYR A 91 -0.53 6.87 4.78
C TYR A 91 -0.79 7.48 6.14
N GLU A 92 -1.45 8.65 6.15
CA GLU A 92 -1.72 9.41 7.36
C GLU A 92 -2.88 8.79 8.15
N LEU A 93 -2.64 8.53 9.44
CA LEU A 93 -3.69 8.05 10.34
C LEU A 93 -4.57 9.23 10.77
N ILE A 94 -5.87 9.09 10.51
CA ILE A 94 -6.90 10.02 10.97
C ILE A 94 -7.77 9.37 12.05
N PRO A 95 -8.42 10.16 12.93
CA PRO A 95 -9.44 9.66 13.85
C PRO A 95 -10.49 8.80 13.14
N ARG A 96 -10.81 7.63 13.70
CA ARG A 96 -11.80 6.72 13.11
C ARG A 96 -13.22 7.26 13.25
N ASP A 97 -13.51 7.83 14.42
CA ASP A 97 -14.80 8.34 14.83
C ASP A 97 -14.63 9.54 15.77
N SER A 98 -15.72 10.23 16.07
CA SER A 98 -15.75 11.40 16.96
C SER A 98 -15.34 11.08 18.41
N GLN A 99 -15.29 9.78 18.78
CA GLN A 99 -14.90 9.34 20.12
C GLN A 99 -13.39 9.06 20.25
N PHE A 100 -12.57 9.61 19.35
CA PHE A 100 -11.12 9.41 19.36
C PHE A 100 -10.45 9.70 20.71
N LYS A 101 -10.90 10.72 21.44
CA LYS A 101 -10.37 11.04 22.78
C LYS A 101 -10.53 9.88 23.77
N LYS A 102 -11.56 9.04 23.60
CA LYS A 102 -11.88 7.88 24.45
C LYS A 102 -11.26 6.58 23.94
N ASN A 103 -11.34 6.30 22.64
CA ASN A 103 -10.98 4.99 22.09
C ASN A 103 -9.62 4.95 21.37
N LYS A 104 -9.03 6.11 21.05
CA LYS A 104 -7.77 6.27 20.30
C LYS A 104 -7.73 5.51 18.97
N LYS A 105 -8.89 5.16 18.40
CA LYS A 105 -8.99 4.39 17.16
C LYS A 105 -8.77 5.30 15.96
N THR A 106 -7.95 4.84 15.04
CA THR A 106 -7.57 5.55 13.82
C THR A 106 -7.88 4.71 12.59
N LYS A 107 -8.04 5.35 11.44
CA LYS A 107 -8.14 4.74 10.11
C LYS A 107 -7.36 5.61 9.11
N PHE A 108 -7.34 5.24 7.83
CA PHE A 108 -6.81 6.14 6.80
C PHE A 108 -7.92 6.99 6.17
N SER A 109 -7.52 7.97 5.36
CA SER A 109 -8.44 8.71 4.49
C SER A 109 -9.23 7.74 3.59
N LYS A 110 -10.37 8.19 3.05
CA LYS A 110 -11.17 7.33 2.17
C LYS A 110 -10.38 6.92 0.95
N GLU A 111 -9.60 7.85 0.41
CA GLU A 111 -8.75 7.71 -0.77
C GLU A 111 -7.63 6.69 -0.50
N ASP A 112 -6.92 6.81 0.63
CA ASP A 112 -5.87 5.87 1.01
C ASP A 112 -6.42 4.48 1.32
N GLU A 113 -7.62 4.35 1.89
CA GLU A 113 -8.27 3.04 2.08
C GLU A 113 -8.63 2.35 0.75
N ILE A 114 -8.99 3.12 -0.28
CA ILE A 114 -9.27 2.59 -1.64
C ILE A 114 -7.97 2.08 -2.27
N LEU A 115 -6.89 2.86 -2.20
CA LEU A 115 -5.56 2.46 -2.70
C LEU A 115 -5.07 1.21 -1.96
N LEU A 116 -5.22 1.20 -0.63
CA LEU A 116 -4.84 0.07 0.21
C LEU A 116 -5.64 -1.20 -0.14
N SER A 117 -6.96 -1.08 -0.30
CA SER A 117 -7.82 -2.20 -0.71
C SER A 117 -7.39 -2.77 -2.06
N THR A 118 -7.15 -1.89 -3.04
CA THR A 118 -6.68 -2.30 -4.37
C THR A 118 -5.37 -3.05 -4.27
N TRP A 119 -4.37 -2.48 -3.57
CA TRP A 119 -3.08 -3.13 -3.41
C TRP A 119 -3.20 -4.47 -2.68
N MET A 120 -3.95 -4.55 -1.59
CA MET A 120 -4.12 -5.79 -0.81
C MET A 120 -4.79 -6.89 -1.64
N THR A 121 -5.85 -6.57 -2.39
CA THR A 121 -6.54 -7.54 -3.24
C THR A 121 -5.63 -8.09 -4.34
N HIS A 122 -4.82 -7.24 -4.97
CA HIS A 122 -3.95 -7.71 -6.06
C HIS A 122 -2.72 -8.48 -5.56
N ASN A 123 -2.21 -8.15 -4.37
CA ASN A 123 -0.89 -8.62 -3.94
C ASN A 123 -0.91 -9.68 -2.85
N LEU A 124 -2.03 -9.87 -2.15
CA LEU A 124 -2.12 -10.80 -1.03
C LEU A 124 -2.91 -12.05 -1.38
N LEU A 125 -2.48 -13.15 -0.77
CA LEU A 125 -3.23 -14.38 -0.67
C LEU A 125 -3.44 -14.73 0.79
N LEU A 126 -4.59 -15.30 1.11
CA LEU A 126 -4.93 -15.72 2.45
C LEU A 126 -5.15 -17.23 2.47
N PHE A 127 -4.69 -17.87 3.54
CA PHE A 127 -4.85 -19.29 3.78
C PHE A 127 -5.56 -19.46 5.11
N TYR A 128 -6.76 -20.02 5.13
CA TYR A 128 -7.55 -20.14 6.36
C TYR A 128 -7.70 -21.59 6.80
N TYR A 129 -7.86 -21.79 8.10
CA TYR A 129 -8.06 -23.08 8.74
C TYR A 129 -9.14 -22.95 9.83
N PRO A 130 -10.37 -23.43 9.58
CA PRO A 130 -11.44 -23.42 10.58
C PRO A 130 -11.10 -24.37 11.72
N ASN A 131 -11.13 -23.88 12.96
CA ASN A 131 -10.83 -24.67 14.15
C ASN A 131 -11.29 -23.94 15.43
N THR A 132 -11.44 -24.71 16.51
CA THR A 132 -11.82 -24.17 17.83
C THR A 132 -10.62 -23.85 18.73
N ASP A 133 -9.44 -24.43 18.47
CA ASP A 133 -8.20 -24.19 19.24
C ASP A 133 -7.36 -23.02 18.66
N TYR A 134 -8.05 -22.01 18.11
CA TYR A 134 -7.42 -20.98 17.27
C TYR A 134 -6.43 -20.11 18.04
N ILE A 135 -6.54 -20.03 19.37
CA ILE A 135 -5.61 -19.30 20.22
C ILE A 135 -4.26 -20.03 20.28
N SER A 136 -4.26 -21.32 20.64
CA SER A 136 -3.02 -22.11 20.73
C SER A 136 -2.36 -22.27 19.36
N ILE A 137 -3.17 -22.46 18.32
CA ILE A 137 -2.68 -22.61 16.95
C ILE A 137 -2.08 -21.28 16.44
N GLU A 138 -2.67 -20.12 16.72
CA GLU A 138 -2.08 -18.82 16.34
C GLU A 138 -0.67 -18.66 16.91
N GLU A 139 -0.47 -18.94 18.19
CA GLU A 139 0.82 -18.79 18.85
C GLU A 139 1.88 -19.69 18.24
N LYS A 140 1.53 -20.96 17.99
CA LYS A 140 2.40 -21.92 17.30
C LYS A 140 2.74 -21.47 15.88
N LEU A 141 1.78 -20.90 15.15
CA LEU A 141 1.98 -20.39 13.79
C LEU A 141 2.88 -19.15 13.78
N ILE A 142 2.67 -18.20 14.69
CA ILE A 142 3.52 -17.00 14.83
C ILE A 142 4.96 -17.40 15.19
N GLN A 143 5.15 -18.34 16.11
CA GLN A 143 6.47 -18.84 16.47
C GLN A 143 7.17 -19.53 15.28
N LYS A 144 6.43 -20.35 14.53
CA LYS A 144 6.94 -21.08 13.37
C LYS A 144 7.34 -20.17 12.22
N TYR A 145 6.50 -19.20 11.87
CA TYR A 145 6.67 -18.40 10.66
C TYR A 145 7.26 -17.00 10.91
N ASN A 146 7.33 -16.53 12.15
CA ASN A 146 7.88 -15.21 12.50
C ASN A 146 7.44 -14.06 11.55
N PRO A 147 6.13 -13.87 11.31
CA PRO A 147 5.64 -12.86 10.38
C PRO A 147 6.07 -11.44 10.81
N PRO A 148 6.60 -10.61 9.90
CA PRO A 148 7.10 -9.27 10.22
C PRO A 148 5.99 -8.27 10.62
N LEU A 149 4.73 -8.49 10.24
CA LEU A 149 3.63 -7.57 10.58
C LEU A 149 2.92 -7.92 11.89
N ASN A 150 3.22 -9.06 12.52
CA ASN A 150 2.70 -9.38 13.85
C ASN A 150 3.54 -8.66 14.91
N LEU A 151 3.03 -7.52 15.40
CA LEU A 151 3.68 -6.75 16.45
C LEU A 151 3.49 -7.38 17.83
N ASP A 152 2.28 -7.88 18.10
CA ASP A 152 1.94 -8.55 19.36
C ASP A 152 2.30 -10.03 19.29
N LYS A 153 2.64 -10.63 20.44
CA LYS A 153 3.00 -12.05 20.64
C LYS A 153 4.23 -12.57 19.89
N ASN A 154 4.74 -11.84 18.90
CA ASN A 154 5.98 -12.18 18.24
C ASN A 154 7.16 -11.65 19.08
N MET A 155 7.97 -12.52 19.68
CA MET A 155 9.17 -12.12 20.44
C MET A 155 10.47 -12.49 19.72
N ASN A 156 10.39 -12.96 18.47
CA ASN A 156 11.55 -13.40 17.73
C ASN A 156 12.48 -12.21 17.39
N PRO A 157 13.80 -12.32 17.63
CA PRO A 157 14.74 -11.22 17.43
C PRO A 157 14.96 -10.84 15.97
N ILE A 158 14.76 -11.75 15.00
CA ILE A 158 15.11 -11.54 13.59
C ILE A 158 14.42 -10.30 13.00
N ASN A 159 13.11 -10.16 13.22
CA ASN A 159 12.32 -9.04 12.68
C ASN A 159 12.09 -7.94 13.74
N LYS A 160 12.84 -7.94 14.85
CA LYS A 160 12.60 -7.02 15.98
C LYS A 160 12.74 -5.55 15.57
N GLU A 161 13.76 -5.22 14.79
CA GLU A 161 14.01 -3.84 14.34
C GLU A 161 12.91 -3.34 13.40
N PHE A 162 12.54 -4.17 12.40
CA PHE A 162 11.42 -3.87 11.51
C PHE A 162 10.12 -3.64 12.28
N ARG A 163 9.81 -4.49 13.26
CA ARG A 163 8.61 -4.38 14.10
C ARG A 163 8.64 -3.15 14.99
N ALA A 164 9.81 -2.76 15.50
CA ALA A 164 9.99 -1.52 16.25
C ALA A 164 9.69 -0.29 15.37
N LYS A 165 10.23 -0.24 14.15
CA LYS A 165 9.96 0.85 13.20
C LYS A 165 8.48 0.92 12.81
N LEU A 166 7.87 -0.22 12.48
CA LEU A 166 6.43 -0.29 12.18
C LEU A 166 5.56 0.13 13.37
N SER A 167 5.95 -0.21 14.60
CA SER A 167 5.26 0.23 15.81
C SER A 167 5.28 1.75 15.95
N LEU A 168 6.43 2.40 15.68
CA LEU A 168 6.54 3.86 15.68
C LEU A 168 5.59 4.49 14.65
N LEU A 169 5.59 3.98 13.41
CA LEU A 169 4.71 4.48 12.34
C LEU A 169 3.22 4.35 12.72
N ARG A 170 2.82 3.29 13.42
CA ARG A 170 1.41 3.06 13.81
C ARG A 170 0.93 3.91 14.98
N ASN A 171 1.85 4.49 15.73
CA ASN A 171 1.60 5.27 16.94
C ASN A 171 1.82 6.77 16.75
N VAL A 172 2.11 7.21 15.53
CA VAL A 172 2.08 8.65 15.18
C VAL A 172 0.70 9.19 15.53
N VAL A 173 0.67 10.18 16.42
CA VAL A 173 -0.57 10.79 16.90
C VAL A 173 -1.15 11.64 15.77
N PRO A 174 -2.41 11.41 15.36
CA PRO A 174 -3.09 12.31 14.43
C PRO A 174 -3.12 13.72 15.04
N CYS A 175 -2.50 14.69 14.38
CA CYS A 175 -2.50 16.06 14.85
C CYS A 175 -3.95 16.55 14.94
N GLN A 176 -4.43 16.87 16.14
CA GLN A 176 -5.79 17.37 16.38
C GLN A 176 -5.88 18.90 16.32
N ASP A 177 -4.76 19.59 16.06
CA ASP A 177 -4.74 21.04 15.99
C ASP A 177 -4.51 21.48 14.54
N SER A 178 -5.57 22.03 13.93
CA SER A 178 -5.45 22.99 12.85
C SER A 178 -4.83 24.28 13.41
N ASN A 179 -3.55 24.24 13.85
CA ASN A 179 -2.64 25.38 14.05
C ASN A 179 -1.28 25.04 14.70
N SER A 180 -0.78 23.81 14.63
CA SER A 180 0.60 23.53 15.05
C SER A 180 1.42 22.98 13.90
N ILE A 181 2.29 23.85 13.39
CA ILE A 181 3.43 23.52 12.53
C ILE A 181 4.31 22.56 13.33
N PHE A 182 4.16 21.26 13.11
CA PHE A 182 5.15 20.30 13.57
C PHE A 182 6.31 20.30 12.60
N VAL A 183 7.37 20.98 13.04
CA VAL A 183 8.72 20.88 12.52
C VAL A 183 9.20 19.45 12.73
N ALA A 184 9.10 18.62 11.70
CA ALA A 184 9.95 17.45 11.54
C ALA A 184 11.01 17.82 10.51
N ASN A 185 12.25 17.83 10.99
CA ASN A 185 13.45 18.27 10.30
C ASN A 185 13.80 17.27 9.19
N THR A 186 13.33 17.51 7.97
CA THR A 186 14.00 17.04 6.75
C THR A 186 14.26 18.24 5.86
N ASP A 187 15.54 18.49 5.65
CA ASP A 187 16.05 19.52 4.77
C ASP A 187 15.63 19.22 3.32
N SER A 188 14.52 19.81 2.89
CA SER A 188 14.30 20.15 1.49
C SER A 188 13.27 21.27 1.39
N ARG A 189 13.79 22.50 1.31
CA ARG A 189 13.05 23.72 0.97
C ARG A 189 12.41 23.58 -0.41
N VAL A 190 11.10 23.33 -0.47
CA VAL A 190 10.23 23.95 -1.48
C VAL A 190 8.93 24.39 -0.80
N LYS A 191 8.88 25.67 -0.41
CA LYS A 191 7.64 26.36 -0.04
C LYS A 191 6.61 26.15 -1.17
N ARG A 192 5.51 25.45 -0.89
CA ARG A 192 4.37 25.29 -1.81
C ARG A 192 3.67 26.65 -1.98
N ILE A 193 4.10 27.44 -2.96
CA ILE A 193 3.47 28.69 -3.41
C ILE A 193 2.67 28.39 -4.69
N GLY A 194 1.38 28.75 -4.73
CA GLY A 194 0.64 28.95 -5.98
C GLY A 194 0.40 27.73 -6.88
N GLY A 195 0.03 26.56 -6.33
CA GLY A 195 -0.38 25.40 -7.14
C GLY A 195 0.75 24.65 -7.86
N ILE A 196 2.00 24.91 -7.45
CA ILE A 196 3.20 24.20 -7.93
C ILE A 196 3.42 22.96 -7.06
N GLY A 197 3.54 21.78 -7.66
CA GLY A 197 3.85 20.54 -6.94
C GLY A 197 2.64 19.83 -6.36
N LEU A 198 1.41 20.22 -6.72
CA LEU A 198 0.18 19.61 -6.22
C LEU A 198 0.13 18.11 -6.49
N TYR A 199 0.61 17.67 -7.66
CA TYR A 199 0.49 16.28 -8.11
C TYR A 199 1.74 15.45 -7.86
N VAL A 200 2.78 16.01 -7.22
CA VAL A 200 4.06 15.32 -6.99
C VAL A 200 3.86 14.05 -6.16
N GLU A 201 3.10 14.12 -5.07
CA GLU A 201 2.81 12.95 -4.23
C GLU A 201 2.08 11.83 -4.99
N ILE A 202 1.16 12.19 -5.91
CA ILE A 202 0.49 11.19 -6.77
C ILE A 202 1.53 10.49 -7.64
N TRP A 203 2.44 11.26 -8.23
CA TRP A 203 3.47 10.71 -9.10
C TRP A 203 4.54 9.92 -8.36
N GLU A 204 4.90 10.30 -7.14
CA GLU A 204 5.78 9.51 -6.27
C GLU A 204 5.15 8.15 -5.95
N LYS A 205 3.85 8.10 -5.66
CA LYS A 205 3.09 6.84 -5.47
C LYS A 205 3.02 6.00 -6.75
N MET A 206 2.97 6.64 -7.92
CA MET A 206 2.91 5.95 -9.22
C MET A 206 4.27 5.56 -9.80
N LEU A 207 5.37 6.11 -9.26
CA LEU A 207 6.72 5.85 -9.78
C LEU A 207 7.07 4.35 -9.83
N PRO A 208 6.77 3.51 -8.82
CA PRO A 208 7.06 2.08 -8.90
C PRO A 208 6.36 1.39 -10.07
N PHE A 209 5.11 1.75 -10.36
CA PHE A 209 4.38 1.25 -11.53
C PHE A 209 5.06 1.69 -12.82
N ILE A 210 5.44 2.97 -12.94
CA ILE A 210 6.10 3.51 -14.15
C ILE A 210 7.41 2.78 -14.40
N LEU A 211 8.24 2.58 -13.37
CA LEU A 211 9.50 1.85 -13.50
C LEU A 211 9.27 0.39 -13.93
N SER A 212 8.30 -0.28 -13.31
CA SER A 212 7.91 -1.64 -13.68
C SER A 212 7.40 -1.74 -15.12
N ALA A 213 6.62 -0.75 -15.57
CA ALA A 213 6.10 -0.70 -16.93
C ALA A 213 7.20 -0.48 -17.97
N ILE A 214 8.22 0.32 -17.65
CA ILE A 214 9.41 0.50 -18.50
C ILE A 214 10.18 -0.82 -18.60
N GLU A 215 10.40 -1.52 -17.48
CA GLU A 215 11.08 -2.83 -17.46
C GLU A 215 10.31 -3.88 -18.29
N LYS A 216 8.98 -3.87 -18.26
CA LYS A 216 8.11 -4.75 -19.07
C LYS A 216 7.94 -4.30 -20.52
N ARG A 217 8.47 -3.13 -20.89
CA ARG A 217 8.29 -2.42 -22.17
C ARG A 217 6.89 -1.90 -22.46
N GLU A 218 5.85 -2.40 -21.81
CA GLU A 218 4.50 -1.85 -21.90
C GLU A 218 3.68 -2.20 -20.65
N ASP A 219 2.95 -1.23 -20.10
CA ASP A 219 1.90 -1.47 -19.10
C ASP A 219 0.91 -0.29 -19.03
N SER A 220 -0.27 -0.52 -18.48
CA SER A 220 -1.25 0.56 -18.21
C SER A 220 -2.03 0.34 -16.92
N THR A 221 -2.45 1.44 -16.29
CA THR A 221 -3.23 1.38 -15.06
C THR A 221 -4.19 2.57 -14.93
N ILE A 222 -5.34 2.36 -14.28
CA ILE A 222 -6.31 3.42 -14.02
C ILE A 222 -5.96 4.07 -12.69
N ILE A 223 -5.68 5.38 -12.70
CA ILE A 223 -5.46 6.16 -11.48
C ILE A 223 -6.81 6.70 -10.94
N GLY A 224 -7.69 7.12 -11.85
CA GLY A 224 -8.98 7.74 -11.51
C GLY A 224 -8.92 9.27 -11.52
N SER A 225 -9.96 9.91 -12.05
CA SER A 225 -10.02 11.38 -12.20
C SER A 225 -10.25 12.10 -10.87
N ASP A 226 -10.93 11.46 -9.93
CA ASP A 226 -11.24 11.96 -8.60
C ASP A 226 -9.98 12.33 -7.80
N ILE A 227 -8.91 11.54 -7.92
CA ILE A 227 -7.61 11.81 -7.27
C ILE A 227 -7.04 13.16 -7.73
N PHE A 228 -7.07 13.44 -9.04
CA PHE A 228 -6.56 14.69 -9.58
C PHE A 228 -7.50 15.88 -9.32
N GLU A 229 -8.82 15.67 -9.30
CA GLU A 229 -9.83 16.69 -8.98
C GLU A 229 -9.73 17.15 -7.52
N ASN A 230 -9.58 16.21 -6.59
CA ASN A 230 -9.47 16.47 -5.16
C ASN A 230 -8.21 17.29 -4.85
N VAL A 231 -7.07 16.89 -5.42
CA VAL A 231 -5.79 17.57 -5.23
C VAL A 231 -5.75 18.92 -5.96
N GLY A 232 -6.29 18.98 -7.17
CA GLY A 232 -6.33 20.20 -7.98
C GLY A 232 -7.37 21.22 -7.55
N LYS A 233 -8.35 20.83 -6.71
CA LYS A 233 -9.55 21.61 -6.36
C LYS A 233 -10.29 22.16 -7.59
N ARG A 234 -10.36 21.38 -8.67
CA ARG A 234 -10.99 21.79 -9.95
C ARG A 234 -12.07 20.79 -10.36
N LYS A 235 -13.27 21.30 -10.67
CA LYS A 235 -14.46 20.50 -11.00
C LYS A 235 -14.53 19.97 -12.45
N ARG A 236 -13.70 20.49 -13.36
CA ARG A 236 -13.61 20.03 -14.76
C ARG A 236 -12.22 20.32 -15.32
N SER A 237 -11.40 19.29 -15.44
CA SER A 237 -10.24 19.36 -16.32
C SER A 237 -9.94 17.99 -16.92
N GLY A 238 -9.69 17.96 -18.23
CA GLY A 238 -9.11 16.80 -18.88
C GLY A 238 -7.66 16.70 -18.44
N TYR A 239 -7.36 15.87 -17.45
CA TYR A 239 -5.99 15.60 -16.97
C TYR A 239 -5.17 14.78 -17.97
N SER A 240 -5.48 14.87 -19.26
CA SER A 240 -4.78 14.14 -20.29
C SER A 240 -3.45 14.79 -20.63
N PHE A 241 -2.42 13.97 -20.86
CA PHE A 241 -1.14 14.42 -21.38
C PHE A 241 -0.44 13.29 -22.14
N ARG A 242 0.60 13.66 -22.89
CA ARG A 242 1.56 12.73 -23.49
C ARG A 242 2.95 13.34 -23.40
N LEU A 243 3.88 12.56 -22.88
CA LEU A 243 5.32 12.85 -22.82
C LEU A 243 6.02 11.79 -23.67
N ASN A 244 6.81 12.25 -24.64
CA ASN A 244 7.71 11.40 -25.39
C ASN A 244 9.12 11.71 -24.86
N ILE A 245 9.75 10.72 -24.27
CA ILE A 245 11.01 10.81 -23.54
C ILE A 245 12.04 10.08 -24.37
N SER A 246 13.15 10.74 -24.69
CA SER A 246 14.27 10.15 -25.43
C SER A 246 15.52 10.20 -24.56
N ASP A 247 16.19 9.06 -24.42
CA ASP A 247 17.47 8.96 -23.68
C ASP A 247 17.41 9.61 -22.29
N ALA A 248 16.41 9.22 -21.50
CA ALA A 248 16.10 9.78 -20.18
C ALA A 248 15.73 11.28 -20.11
N GLU A 249 15.69 12.01 -21.22
CA GLU A 249 15.29 13.42 -21.23
C GLU A 249 13.76 13.56 -21.19
N VAL A 250 13.22 13.94 -20.03
CA VAL A 250 11.78 14.16 -19.87
C VAL A 250 11.40 15.57 -20.35
N PRO A 251 10.50 15.73 -21.34
CA PRO A 251 10.16 17.04 -21.87
C PRO A 251 9.25 17.83 -20.91
N ILE A 252 9.34 19.17 -20.97
CA ILE A 252 8.42 20.05 -20.24
C ILE A 252 7.12 20.23 -21.05
N LYS A 253 5.99 19.77 -20.49
CA LYS A 253 4.67 20.02 -21.08
C LYS A 253 4.03 21.30 -20.54
N LYS A 254 4.16 22.40 -21.29
CA LYS A 254 3.48 23.67 -20.99
C LYS A 254 1.95 23.45 -20.93
N GLY A 255 1.27 24.11 -19.99
CA GLY A 255 -0.18 24.00 -19.82
C GLY A 255 -0.69 22.78 -19.01
N SER A 256 0.14 21.76 -18.75
CA SER A 256 -0.25 20.61 -17.91
C SER A 256 0.51 20.60 -16.58
N ALA A 257 -0.15 20.97 -15.48
CA ALA A 257 0.45 20.93 -14.14
C ALA A 257 0.79 19.49 -13.73
N VAL A 258 -0.13 18.57 -14.03
CA VAL A 258 0.01 17.14 -13.82
C VAL A 258 1.26 16.58 -14.51
N ALA A 259 1.49 16.89 -15.78
CA ALA A 259 2.68 16.42 -16.50
C ALA A 259 3.99 17.08 -16.02
N ARG A 260 3.94 18.35 -15.60
CA ARG A 260 5.13 19.03 -15.04
C ARG A 260 5.54 18.42 -13.69
N ASP A 261 4.58 18.06 -12.85
CA ASP A 261 4.87 17.42 -11.58
C ASP A 261 5.37 15.98 -11.77
N LEU A 262 4.86 15.25 -12.78
CA LEU A 262 5.43 13.94 -13.16
C LEU A 262 6.90 14.08 -13.56
N LYS A 263 7.24 15.06 -14.40
CA LYS A 263 8.62 15.32 -14.79
C LYS A 263 9.54 15.49 -13.57
N LYS A 264 9.12 16.23 -12.55
CA LYS A 264 9.94 16.42 -11.33
C LYS A 264 10.27 15.10 -10.65
N VAL A 265 9.29 14.20 -10.55
CA VAL A 265 9.47 12.87 -9.92
C VAL A 265 10.40 11.99 -10.76
N LEU A 266 10.24 12.00 -12.09
CA LEU A 266 11.10 11.24 -13.00
C LEU A 266 12.54 11.78 -13.01
N ASP A 267 12.72 13.10 -13.06
CA ASP A 267 14.03 13.75 -13.00
C ASP A 267 14.76 13.49 -11.67
N ALA A 268 14.01 13.31 -10.58
CA ALA A 268 14.59 12.98 -9.27
C ALA A 268 15.00 11.50 -9.15
N SER A 269 14.46 10.61 -9.97
CA SER A 269 14.68 9.17 -9.87
C SER A 269 15.93 8.72 -10.63
N LEU A 270 16.96 8.28 -9.90
CA LEU A 270 18.15 7.65 -10.48
C LEU A 270 17.79 6.40 -11.27
N LYS A 271 16.92 5.54 -10.71
CA LYS A 271 16.48 4.31 -11.36
C LYS A 271 15.74 4.58 -12.66
N PHE A 272 14.92 5.64 -12.72
CA PHE A 272 14.28 6.05 -13.98
C PHE A 272 15.33 6.43 -15.02
N ARG A 273 16.32 7.26 -14.67
CA ARG A 273 17.36 7.68 -15.61
C ARG A 273 18.14 6.49 -16.18
N GLU A 274 18.46 5.52 -15.34
CA GLU A 274 19.15 4.29 -15.76
C GLU A 274 18.30 3.47 -16.73
N LEU A 275 17.02 3.25 -16.41
CA LEU A 275 16.11 2.48 -17.28
C LEU A 275 15.77 3.20 -18.59
N ALA A 276 15.69 4.53 -18.57
CA ALA A 276 15.28 5.33 -19.72
C ALA A 276 16.42 5.65 -20.69
N LYS A 277 17.68 5.41 -20.30
CA LYS A 277 18.85 5.63 -21.14
C LYS A 277 18.81 4.70 -22.36
N GLY A 278 19.07 5.24 -23.54
CA GLY A 278 19.07 4.50 -24.81
C GLY A 278 17.69 4.03 -25.30
N HIS A 279 16.59 4.47 -24.69
CA HIS A 279 15.23 4.07 -25.07
C HIS A 279 14.37 5.26 -25.48
N PHE A 280 13.32 4.99 -26.28
CA PHE A 280 12.26 5.95 -26.56
C PHE A 280 10.99 5.56 -25.77
N ILE A 281 10.65 6.35 -24.75
CA ILE A 281 9.55 6.05 -23.84
C ILE A 281 8.39 7.02 -24.08
N THR A 282 7.19 6.49 -24.28
CA THR A 282 5.95 7.28 -24.23
C THR A 282 5.26 7.06 -22.89
N ILE A 283 5.05 8.14 -22.13
CA ILE A 283 4.17 8.15 -20.96
C ILE A 283 2.98 9.05 -21.26
N SER A 284 1.78 8.49 -21.25
CA SER A 284 0.56 9.25 -21.54
C SER A 284 -0.56 8.96 -20.56
N MET A 285 -1.42 9.94 -20.34
CA MET A 285 -2.63 9.80 -19.57
C MET A 285 -3.82 10.27 -20.39
N ASP A 286 -4.89 9.48 -20.44
CA ASP A 286 -6.12 9.84 -21.15
C ASP A 286 -7.11 10.62 -20.26
N LYS A 287 -8.28 10.97 -20.81
CA LYS A 287 -9.32 11.72 -20.08
C LYS A 287 -9.97 10.93 -18.95
N SER A 288 -9.87 9.60 -18.97
CA SER A 288 -10.30 8.72 -17.87
C SER A 288 -9.23 8.57 -16.79
N CYS A 289 -8.12 9.31 -16.90
CA CYS A 289 -6.97 9.21 -16.01
C CYS A 289 -6.37 7.81 -15.97
N ARG A 290 -6.43 7.09 -17.09
CA ARG A 290 -5.63 5.88 -17.31
C ARG A 290 -4.25 6.28 -17.79
N LEU A 291 -3.22 5.82 -17.08
CA LEU A 291 -1.82 6.00 -17.39
C LEU A 291 -1.34 4.85 -18.26
N TYR A 292 -0.65 5.17 -19.34
CA TYR A 292 -0.01 4.23 -20.25
C TYR A 292 1.48 4.54 -20.31
N VAL A 293 2.30 3.50 -20.27
CA VAL A 293 3.75 3.57 -20.42
C VAL A 293 4.16 2.55 -21.48
N THR A 294 4.84 3.02 -22.52
CA THR A 294 5.30 2.18 -23.64
C THR A 294 6.76 2.53 -23.96
N VAL A 295 7.58 1.52 -24.18
CA VAL A 295 8.99 1.64 -24.56
C VAL A 295 9.18 1.07 -25.96
N VAL A 296 9.80 1.87 -26.83
CA VAL A 296 10.19 1.48 -28.20
C VAL A 296 11.70 1.40 -28.27
#